data_AF-A0A4U0W5S7-F1
#
_entry.id   AF-A0A4U0W5S7-F1
#
_cell.length_a   1.000
_cell.length_b   1.000
_cell.length_c   1.000
_cell.angle_alpha   90.00
_cell.angle_beta   90.00
_cell.angle_gamma   90.00
#
_symmetry.space_group_name_H-M   'P 1'
#
loop_
_entity.id
_entity.type
_entity.pdbx_description
1 polymer ?
#
loop_
_entity_poly.entity_id
_entity_poly.type
_entity_poly.pdbx_seq_one_letter_code
_entity_poly.pdbx_strand_id
1 'polypeptide(L)'
;MAYLALISAIWGDVLAVTHRAVHRTSSTYAAAYDGFYAKAIARVEAWTALLPPHLQYSPENAARSIRDGYAGTFISLHALYHVTLMKLNRHARAAVLPLATIRRNIRGANHHALQLLGLMHVPSTSSSTSSSSSPGTVLQQRSATEAPTAPTIPFAGYAILTAVDILSAGGPTATLAATVDAIAASLASLTRLAAFWASARAQHKSVEQRLADILATFNDHGLGPPSSCGRYWGLPEPLEPVAGGRDEDLVYGVGWKVHFEALSAGG
;
A
#
# COMPACT_ATOMS: atom_id res chain seq x y z
N MET A 1 17.29 -11.57 -5.29
CA MET A 1 16.93 -11.01 -6.62
C MET A 1 15.95 -11.89 -7.39
N ALA A 2 16.13 -13.22 -7.49
CA ALA A 2 15.19 -14.08 -8.24
C ALA A 2 13.72 -13.97 -7.75
N TYR A 3 13.47 -14.01 -6.43
CA TYR A 3 12.12 -13.84 -5.88
C TYR A 3 11.50 -12.49 -6.19
N LEU A 4 12.31 -11.43 -6.23
CA LEU A 4 11.85 -10.08 -6.59
C LEU A 4 11.44 -10.04 -8.06
N ALA A 5 12.23 -10.66 -8.95
CA ALA A 5 11.89 -10.77 -10.36
C ALA A 5 10.57 -11.54 -10.58
N LEU A 6 10.32 -12.60 -9.81
CA LEU A 6 9.07 -13.37 -9.91
C LEU A 6 7.84 -12.54 -9.54
N ILE A 7 7.87 -11.83 -8.40
CA ILE A 7 6.73 -10.96 -8.02
C ILE A 7 6.61 -9.74 -8.93
N SER A 8 7.72 -9.20 -9.44
CA SER A 8 7.71 -8.16 -10.49
C SER A 8 7.03 -8.62 -11.77
N ALA A 9 7.24 -9.88 -12.19
CA ALA A 9 6.57 -10.42 -13.37
C ALA A 9 5.06 -10.54 -13.15
N ILE A 10 4.62 -10.98 -11.97
CA ILE A 10 3.19 -11.03 -11.61
C ILE A 10 2.59 -9.62 -11.59
N TRP A 11 3.27 -8.66 -10.97
CA TRP A 11 2.87 -7.25 -10.96
C TRP A 11 2.74 -6.67 -12.38
N GLY A 12 3.72 -6.94 -13.24
CA GLY A 12 3.70 -6.51 -14.65
C GLY A 12 2.49 -7.07 -15.41
N ASP A 13 2.14 -8.33 -15.19
CA ASP A 13 0.95 -8.94 -15.78
C ASP A 13 -0.34 -8.28 -15.28
N VAL A 14 -0.43 -7.97 -13.98
CA VAL A 14 -1.55 -7.22 -13.40
C VAL A 14 -1.70 -5.86 -14.05
N LEU A 15 -0.61 -5.08 -14.14
CA LEU A 15 -0.65 -3.78 -14.82
C LEU A 15 -1.08 -3.91 -16.28
N ALA A 16 -0.50 -4.87 -17.02
CA ALA A 16 -0.82 -5.06 -18.44
C ALA A 16 -2.29 -5.40 -18.66
N VAL A 17 -2.86 -6.29 -17.82
CA VAL A 17 -4.27 -6.65 -17.92
C VAL A 17 -5.17 -5.49 -17.52
N THR A 18 -4.87 -4.80 -16.42
CA THR A 18 -5.62 -3.61 -15.99
C THR A 18 -5.68 -2.54 -17.08
N HIS A 19 -4.55 -2.19 -17.71
CA HIS A 19 -4.52 -1.20 -18.78
C HIS A 19 -5.29 -1.65 -20.03
N ARG A 20 -5.24 -2.94 -20.37
CA ARG A 20 -5.96 -3.48 -21.54
C ARG A 20 -7.45 -3.70 -21.28
N ALA A 21 -7.85 -3.91 -20.03
CA ALA A 21 -9.23 -4.20 -19.64
C ALA A 21 -10.18 -3.06 -20.01
N VAL A 22 -9.69 -1.81 -19.98
CA VAL A 22 -10.41 -0.61 -20.43
C VAL A 22 -10.98 -0.76 -21.85
N HIS A 23 -10.25 -1.46 -22.73
CA HIS A 23 -10.65 -1.64 -24.12
C HIS A 23 -11.48 -2.91 -24.37
N ARG A 24 -11.80 -3.69 -23.32
CA ARG A 24 -12.62 -4.91 -23.45
C ARG A 24 -14.12 -4.59 -23.48
N THR A 25 -14.84 -5.36 -24.29
CA THR A 25 -16.30 -5.29 -24.38
C THR A 25 -16.96 -5.81 -23.10
N SER A 26 -18.08 -5.19 -22.72
CA SER A 26 -18.78 -5.51 -21.47
C SER A 26 -19.34 -6.93 -21.41
N SER A 27 -19.67 -7.55 -22.55
CA SER A 27 -20.29 -8.89 -22.60
C SER A 27 -19.37 -10.02 -22.14
N THR A 28 -18.05 -9.86 -22.24
CA THR A 28 -17.06 -10.88 -21.86
C THR A 28 -16.21 -10.47 -20.66
N TYR A 29 -16.37 -9.24 -20.17
CA TYR A 29 -15.51 -8.64 -19.16
C TYR A 29 -15.53 -9.43 -17.85
N ALA A 30 -16.71 -9.70 -17.28
CA ALA A 30 -16.83 -10.30 -15.95
C ALA A 30 -16.16 -11.68 -15.87
N ALA A 31 -16.45 -12.56 -16.83
CA ALA A 31 -15.83 -13.89 -16.89
C ALA A 31 -14.31 -13.81 -17.10
N ALA A 32 -13.85 -12.90 -17.97
CA ALA A 32 -12.42 -12.69 -18.20
C ALA A 32 -11.71 -12.09 -16.97
N TYR A 33 -12.39 -11.23 -16.23
CA TYR A 33 -11.91 -10.64 -14.98
C TYR A 33 -11.75 -11.72 -13.90
N ASP A 34 -12.78 -12.53 -13.66
CA ASP A 34 -12.74 -13.57 -12.63
C ASP A 34 -11.69 -14.63 -12.94
N GLY A 35 -11.59 -15.08 -14.20
CA GLY A 35 -10.55 -16.02 -14.62
C GLY A 35 -9.14 -15.45 -14.45
N PHE A 36 -8.94 -14.16 -14.77
CA PHE A 36 -7.67 -13.50 -14.53
C PHE A 36 -7.36 -13.35 -13.04
N TYR A 37 -8.34 -12.91 -12.24
CA TYR A 37 -8.21 -12.71 -10.80
C TYR A 37 -7.79 -14.01 -10.11
N ALA A 38 -8.50 -15.12 -10.36
CA ALA A 38 -8.18 -16.42 -9.77
C ALA A 38 -6.75 -16.87 -10.13
N LYS A 39 -6.35 -16.69 -11.40
CA LYS A 39 -4.99 -17.01 -11.85
C LYS A 39 -3.92 -16.12 -11.19
N ALA A 40 -4.19 -14.83 -11.02
CA ALA A 40 -3.28 -13.90 -10.38
C ALA A 40 -3.09 -14.25 -8.89
N ILE A 41 -4.17 -14.51 -8.17
CA ILE A 41 -4.13 -14.95 -6.77
C ILE A 41 -3.32 -16.25 -6.63
N ALA A 42 -3.61 -17.28 -7.43
CA ALA A 42 -2.88 -18.56 -7.36
C ALA A 42 -1.37 -18.39 -7.61
N ARG A 43 -0.97 -17.48 -8.51
CA ARG A 43 0.45 -17.18 -8.75
C ARG A 43 1.11 -16.45 -7.59
N VAL A 44 0.40 -15.51 -6.97
CA VAL A 44 0.87 -14.80 -5.79
C VAL A 44 1.03 -15.77 -4.60
N GLU A 45 0.06 -16.66 -4.38
CA GLU A 45 0.13 -17.69 -3.34
C GLU A 45 1.29 -18.66 -3.57
N ALA A 46 1.46 -19.15 -4.81
CA ALA A 46 2.60 -19.98 -5.18
C ALA A 46 3.94 -19.27 -4.95
N TRP A 47 4.01 -17.96 -5.28
CA TRP A 47 5.21 -17.17 -4.99
C TRP A 47 5.48 -17.08 -3.49
N THR A 48 4.46 -16.84 -2.66
CA THR A 48 4.61 -16.79 -1.19
C THR A 48 5.12 -18.12 -0.65
N ALA A 49 4.58 -19.25 -1.14
CA ALA A 49 5.00 -20.59 -0.73
C ALA A 49 6.45 -20.93 -1.13
N LEU A 50 6.96 -20.31 -2.20
CA LEU A 50 8.35 -20.46 -2.65
C LEU A 50 9.35 -19.65 -1.82
N LEU A 51 8.90 -18.71 -0.99
CA LEU A 51 9.81 -17.89 -0.21
C LEU A 51 10.53 -18.72 0.87
N PRO A 52 11.86 -18.60 0.99
CA PRO A 52 12.61 -19.15 2.11
C PRO A 52 12.05 -18.65 3.45
N PRO A 53 12.15 -19.44 4.53
CA PRO A 53 11.55 -19.08 5.83
C PRO A 53 11.94 -17.69 6.35
N HIS A 54 13.16 -17.21 6.06
CA HIS A 54 13.65 -15.89 6.50
C HIS A 54 13.15 -14.70 5.65
N LEU A 55 12.53 -14.97 4.50
CA LEU A 55 11.92 -13.96 3.62
C LEU A 55 10.39 -13.97 3.69
N GLN A 56 9.77 -14.97 4.32
CA GLN A 56 8.34 -14.96 4.59
C GLN A 56 8.01 -13.81 5.54
N TYR A 57 6.86 -13.17 5.32
CA TYR A 57 6.46 -12.05 6.16
C TYR A 57 6.13 -12.52 7.56
N SER A 58 6.87 -12.02 8.54
CA SER A 58 6.52 -12.04 9.96
C SER A 58 7.20 -10.86 10.66
N PRO A 59 6.69 -10.38 11.81
CA PRO A 59 7.35 -9.35 12.59
C PRO A 59 8.80 -9.70 12.96
N GLU A 60 9.06 -10.97 13.28
CA GLU A 60 10.39 -11.48 13.62
C GLU A 60 11.34 -11.42 12.43
N ASN A 61 10.85 -11.80 11.24
CA ASN A 61 11.63 -11.73 10.00
C ASN A 61 11.87 -10.28 9.55
N ALA A 62 10.91 -9.39 9.75
CA ALA A 62 11.08 -7.97 9.49
C ALA A 62 12.18 -7.37 10.39
N ALA A 63 12.12 -7.61 11.69
CA ALA A 63 13.14 -7.18 12.64
C ALA A 63 14.52 -7.82 12.33
N ARG A 64 14.54 -9.11 11.99
CA ARG A 64 15.75 -9.82 11.56
C ARG A 64 16.36 -9.19 10.31
N SER A 65 15.53 -8.83 9.31
CA SER A 65 16.02 -8.23 8.08
C SER A 65 16.76 -6.90 8.30
N ILE A 66 16.37 -6.14 9.32
CA ILE A 66 17.05 -4.91 9.73
C ILE A 66 18.39 -5.23 10.39
N ARG A 67 18.37 -6.10 11.40
CA ARG A 67 19.58 -6.50 12.14
C ARG A 67 20.64 -7.10 11.22
N ASP A 68 20.21 -7.92 10.27
CA ASP A 68 21.09 -8.67 9.38
C ASP A 68 21.38 -7.90 8.07
N GLY A 69 20.91 -6.66 7.94
CA GLY A 69 21.30 -5.73 6.88
C GLY A 69 20.65 -5.96 5.50
N TYR A 70 19.55 -6.72 5.41
CA TYR A 70 18.84 -7.00 4.15
C TYR A 70 17.41 -6.42 4.07
N ALA A 71 17.05 -5.52 5.00
CA ALA A 71 15.72 -4.90 5.10
C ALA A 71 15.20 -4.31 3.78
N GLY A 72 16.04 -3.62 3.01
CA GLY A 72 15.62 -3.03 1.73
C GLY A 72 15.07 -4.07 0.74
N THR A 73 15.67 -5.27 0.70
CA THR A 73 15.18 -6.37 -0.15
C THR A 73 13.90 -6.96 0.41
N PHE A 74 13.85 -7.20 1.72
CA PHE A 74 12.66 -7.73 2.40
C PHE A 74 11.44 -6.83 2.21
N ILE A 75 11.60 -5.53 2.49
CA ILE A 75 10.56 -4.51 2.31
C ILE A 75 10.12 -4.45 0.84
N SER A 76 11.06 -4.50 -0.12
CA SER A 76 10.69 -4.39 -1.54
C SER A 76 9.91 -5.60 -2.05
N LEU A 77 10.25 -6.81 -1.60
CA LEU A 77 9.48 -8.01 -1.92
C LEU A 77 8.03 -7.88 -1.47
N HIS A 78 7.83 -7.54 -0.20
CA HIS A 78 6.51 -7.46 0.40
C HIS A 78 5.74 -6.21 -0.05
N ALA A 79 6.43 -5.11 -0.34
CA ALA A 79 5.81 -3.92 -0.93
C ALA A 79 5.24 -4.21 -2.31
N LEU A 80 5.99 -4.93 -3.15
CA LEU A 80 5.54 -5.29 -4.49
C LEU A 80 4.41 -6.32 -4.45
N TYR A 81 4.45 -7.25 -3.51
CA TYR A 81 3.33 -8.15 -3.21
C TYR A 81 2.05 -7.38 -2.89
N HIS A 82 2.10 -6.45 -1.92
CA HIS A 82 0.92 -5.68 -1.52
C HIS A 82 0.44 -4.77 -2.64
N VAL A 83 1.32 -4.09 -3.38
CA VAL A 83 0.93 -3.26 -4.53
C VAL A 83 0.26 -4.08 -5.63
N THR A 84 0.76 -5.27 -5.92
CA THR A 84 0.15 -6.18 -6.89
C THR A 84 -1.30 -6.47 -6.53
N LEU A 85 -1.55 -6.82 -5.27
CA LEU A 85 -2.90 -7.14 -4.81
C LEU A 85 -3.77 -5.88 -4.68
N MET A 86 -3.21 -4.73 -4.31
CA MET A 86 -3.92 -3.45 -4.34
C MET A 86 -4.41 -3.13 -5.75
N LYS A 87 -3.54 -3.22 -6.77
CA LYS A 87 -3.90 -2.95 -8.17
C LYS A 87 -4.91 -3.96 -8.71
N LEU A 88 -4.73 -5.25 -8.42
CA LEU A 88 -5.64 -6.32 -8.83
C LEU A 88 -7.07 -6.12 -8.29
N ASN A 89 -7.17 -5.64 -7.04
CA ASN A 89 -8.46 -5.43 -6.38
C ASN A 89 -9.05 -4.04 -6.69
N ARG A 90 -8.25 -2.99 -6.88
CA ARG A 90 -8.76 -1.65 -7.16
C ARG A 90 -9.30 -1.52 -8.58
N HIS A 91 -8.59 -2.04 -9.57
CA HIS A 91 -8.88 -1.74 -10.97
C HIS A 91 -9.79 -2.79 -11.60
N ALA A 92 -11.09 -2.48 -11.65
CA ALA A 92 -12.07 -3.29 -12.34
C ALA A 92 -13.34 -2.48 -12.66
N ARG A 93 -14.09 -2.91 -13.68
CA ARG A 93 -15.31 -2.24 -14.15
C ARG A 93 -16.51 -2.55 -13.26
N ALA A 94 -16.86 -1.62 -12.37
CA ALA A 94 -17.96 -1.81 -11.43
C ALA A 94 -19.30 -2.13 -12.13
N ALA A 95 -19.58 -1.50 -13.26
CA ALA A 95 -20.87 -1.58 -13.96
C ALA A 95 -21.26 -2.99 -14.44
N VAL A 96 -20.30 -3.91 -14.57
CA VAL A 96 -20.52 -5.27 -15.11
C VAL A 96 -20.17 -6.37 -14.12
N LEU A 97 -19.71 -6.01 -12.91
CA LEU A 97 -19.33 -6.97 -11.89
C LEU A 97 -20.46 -7.18 -10.87
N PRO A 98 -20.63 -8.41 -10.35
CA PRO A 98 -21.52 -8.67 -9.23
C PRO A 98 -21.12 -7.85 -8.00
N LEU A 99 -22.10 -7.38 -7.23
CA LEU A 99 -21.86 -6.61 -6.01
C LEU A 99 -20.97 -7.34 -4.99
N ALA A 100 -21.06 -8.67 -4.92
CA ALA A 100 -20.19 -9.49 -4.07
C ALA A 100 -18.71 -9.36 -4.47
N THR A 101 -18.41 -9.38 -5.78
CA THR A 101 -17.06 -9.20 -6.33
C THR A 101 -16.54 -7.80 -6.03
N ILE A 102 -17.37 -6.77 -6.22
CA ILE A 102 -17.02 -5.38 -5.89
C ILE A 102 -16.65 -5.25 -4.41
N ARG A 103 -17.50 -5.76 -3.50
CA ARG A 103 -17.25 -5.71 -2.05
C ARG A 103 -15.99 -6.47 -1.64
N ARG A 104 -15.78 -7.68 -2.17
CA ARG A 104 -14.56 -8.47 -1.95
C ARG A 104 -13.32 -7.67 -2.31
N ASN A 105 -13.35 -7.07 -3.49
CA ASN A 105 -12.23 -6.32 -4.03
C ASN A 105 -11.93 -5.05 -3.22
N ILE A 106 -12.94 -4.27 -2.86
CA ILE A 106 -12.76 -3.08 -2.02
C ILE A 106 -12.09 -3.45 -0.68
N ARG A 107 -12.55 -4.52 -0.03
CA ARG A 107 -11.92 -5.05 1.19
C ARG A 107 -10.49 -5.49 0.94
N GLY A 108 -10.24 -6.22 -0.15
CA GLY A 108 -8.90 -6.69 -0.51
C GLY A 108 -7.92 -5.54 -0.73
N ALA A 109 -8.33 -4.51 -1.49
CA ALA A 109 -7.53 -3.31 -1.72
C ALA A 109 -7.21 -2.59 -0.40
N ASN A 110 -8.21 -2.37 0.45
CA ASN A 110 -8.05 -1.70 1.74
C ASN A 110 -7.15 -2.50 2.69
N HIS A 111 -7.36 -3.82 2.79
CA HIS A 111 -6.55 -4.72 3.60
C HIS A 111 -5.07 -4.65 3.20
N HIS A 112 -4.75 -4.77 1.91
CA HIS A 112 -3.35 -4.72 1.47
C HIS A 112 -2.72 -3.33 1.60
N ALA A 113 -3.51 -2.26 1.50
CA ALA A 113 -3.04 -0.90 1.78
C ALA A 113 -2.65 -0.73 3.26
N LEU A 114 -3.48 -1.21 4.19
CA LEU A 114 -3.16 -1.19 5.63
C LEU A 114 -1.91 -2.02 5.96
N GLN A 115 -1.83 -3.24 5.41
CA GLN A 115 -0.66 -4.11 5.63
C GLN A 115 0.63 -3.49 5.08
N LEU A 116 0.57 -2.81 3.92
CA LEU A 116 1.72 -2.10 3.37
C LEU A 116 2.17 -0.97 4.30
N LEU A 117 1.26 -0.10 4.76
CA LEU A 117 1.65 1.01 5.65
C LEU A 117 2.22 0.48 6.97
N GLY A 118 1.65 -0.61 7.51
CA GLY A 118 2.20 -1.31 8.67
C GLY A 118 3.62 -1.85 8.43
N LEU A 119 3.87 -2.47 7.27
CA LEU A 119 5.21 -2.90 6.86
C LEU A 119 6.20 -1.73 6.75
N MET A 120 5.75 -0.56 6.32
CA MET A 120 6.60 0.64 6.19
C MET A 120 6.87 1.33 7.53
N HIS A 121 6.08 1.00 8.56
CA HIS A 121 6.26 1.42 9.93
C HIS A 121 7.16 0.42 10.70
N VAL A 122 8.36 0.13 10.19
CA VAL A 122 9.34 -0.56 11.03
C VAL A 122 10.03 0.49 11.89
N PRO A 123 9.90 0.42 13.23
CA PRO A 123 10.60 1.34 14.10
C PRO A 123 12.08 1.22 13.81
N SER A 124 12.73 2.34 13.49
CA SER A 124 14.16 2.44 13.64
C SER A 124 14.43 2.22 15.13
N THR A 125 14.78 1.00 15.52
CA THR A 125 15.39 0.77 16.83
C THR A 125 16.77 1.41 16.78
N SER A 126 16.78 2.73 16.96
CA SER A 126 17.97 3.50 17.25
C SER A 126 18.47 3.02 18.61
N SER A 127 19.47 2.15 18.55
CA SER A 127 20.59 2.06 19.49
C SER A 127 20.41 2.81 20.82
N SER A 128 19.93 2.12 21.85
CA SER A 128 20.00 2.59 23.24
C SER A 128 20.17 1.39 24.16
N THR A 129 21.39 0.84 24.21
CA THR A 129 22.06 0.05 25.27
C THR A 129 23.24 -0.66 24.57
N SER A 130 24.52 -0.44 24.87
CA SER A 130 25.11 -0.31 26.20
C SER A 130 26.42 0.48 26.16
N SER A 131 26.51 1.46 27.05
CA SER A 131 27.76 1.92 27.65
C SER A 131 28.45 0.72 28.34
N SER A 132 29.47 0.17 27.69
CA SER A 132 30.50 -0.63 28.34
C SER A 132 31.84 -0.03 27.95
N SER A 133 32.38 0.74 28.89
CA SER A 133 33.73 1.29 28.86
C SER A 133 34.74 0.14 28.83
N SER A 134 35.49 0.01 27.74
CA SER A 134 36.78 -0.68 27.72
C SER A 134 37.77 0.16 26.91
N PRO A 135 38.83 0.69 27.53
CA PRO A 135 39.83 1.47 26.84
C PRO A 135 40.89 0.54 26.24
N GLY A 136 40.99 0.54 24.92
CA GLY A 136 42.12 -0.06 24.21
C GLY A 136 41.68 -0.86 23.00
N THR A 137 41.58 -0.18 21.86
CA THR A 137 42.37 -0.47 20.65
C THR A 137 41.91 0.56 19.61
N VAL A 138 42.71 1.60 19.44
CA VAL A 138 42.60 2.49 18.28
C VAL A 138 43.11 1.69 17.10
N LEU A 139 42.21 1.28 16.20
CA LEU A 139 42.43 1.17 14.74
C LEU A 139 41.14 0.64 14.09
N GLN A 140 40.67 1.39 13.08
CA GLN A 140 39.52 1.12 12.21
C GLN A 140 38.18 1.76 12.61
N GLN A 141 38.21 3.09 12.72
CA GLN A 141 37.08 3.97 12.47
C GLN A 141 36.65 3.85 10.99
N ARG A 142 35.93 2.77 10.65
CA ARG A 142 34.92 2.87 9.59
C ARG A 142 33.78 3.66 10.21
N SER A 143 33.61 4.89 9.73
CA SER A 143 32.40 5.67 9.95
C SER A 143 31.19 4.74 9.83
N ALA A 144 30.50 4.51 10.94
CA ALA A 144 29.17 3.93 10.97
C ALA A 144 28.22 4.97 10.36
N THR A 145 28.36 5.21 9.05
CA THR A 145 27.31 5.82 8.24
C THR A 145 26.14 4.88 8.36
N GLU A 146 25.09 5.35 9.05
CA GLU A 146 23.73 4.84 9.10
C GLU A 146 23.53 3.62 8.21
N ALA A 147 23.43 2.43 8.83
CA ALA A 147 23.04 1.23 8.11
C ALA A 147 21.79 1.57 7.27
N PRO A 148 21.71 1.17 5.98
CA PRO A 148 20.61 1.55 5.10
C PRO A 148 19.35 0.75 5.48
N THR A 149 18.75 1.11 6.61
CA THR A 149 17.45 0.63 7.08
C THR A 149 16.32 1.34 6.34
N ALA A 150 16.63 2.43 5.63
CA ALA A 150 15.71 3.05 4.71
C ALA A 150 15.55 2.16 3.46
N PRO A 151 14.32 1.86 3.01
CA PRO A 151 14.16 1.33 1.67
C PRO A 151 14.81 2.32 0.70
N THR A 152 15.87 1.92 0.01
CA THR A 152 16.58 2.79 -0.95
C THR A 152 15.99 2.67 -2.34
N ILE A 153 14.85 2.00 -2.50
CA ILE A 153 14.26 1.70 -3.81
C ILE A 153 13.09 2.66 -4.04
N PRO A 154 13.08 3.44 -5.13
CA PRO A 154 12.08 4.47 -5.40
C PRO A 154 10.65 3.91 -5.47
N PHE A 155 10.52 2.61 -5.76
CA PHE A 155 9.26 1.89 -5.75
C PHE A 155 8.52 1.93 -4.40
N ALA A 156 9.24 1.96 -3.27
CA ALA A 156 8.60 2.02 -1.95
C ALA A 156 7.75 3.29 -1.78
N GLY A 157 8.21 4.43 -2.32
CA GLY A 157 7.43 5.65 -2.26
C GLY A 157 6.19 5.61 -3.15
N TYR A 158 6.28 4.92 -4.30
CA TYR A 158 5.12 4.65 -5.15
C TYR A 158 4.10 3.75 -4.42
N ALA A 159 4.58 2.70 -3.77
CA ALA A 159 3.73 1.80 -2.99
C ALA A 159 2.98 2.54 -1.89
N ILE A 160 3.67 3.39 -1.12
CA ILE A 160 3.05 4.22 -0.07
C ILE A 160 1.99 5.13 -0.67
N LEU A 161 2.29 5.83 -1.78
CA LEU A 161 1.31 6.69 -2.45
C LEU A 161 0.05 5.92 -2.84
N THR A 162 0.18 4.74 -3.45
CA THR A 162 -0.97 3.89 -3.82
C THR A 162 -1.80 3.44 -2.62
N ALA A 163 -1.16 3.07 -1.51
CA ALA A 163 -1.86 2.69 -0.29
C ALA A 163 -2.60 3.88 0.34
N VAL A 164 -1.93 5.03 0.46
CA VAL A 164 -2.53 6.28 0.95
C VAL A 164 -3.73 6.67 0.10
N ASP A 165 -3.62 6.55 -1.22
CA ASP A 165 -4.72 6.82 -2.14
C ASP A 165 -5.94 5.95 -1.79
N ILE A 166 -5.76 4.63 -1.74
CA ILE A 166 -6.84 3.68 -1.41
C ILE A 166 -7.48 3.97 -0.04
N LEU A 167 -6.68 4.24 0.98
CA LEU A 167 -7.19 4.50 2.33
C LEU A 167 -7.89 5.86 2.42
N SER A 168 -7.47 6.84 1.63
CA SER A 168 -8.05 8.19 1.62
C SER A 168 -9.41 8.27 0.94
N ALA A 169 -9.80 7.25 0.16
CA ALA A 169 -11.18 7.09 -0.32
C ALA A 169 -12.18 6.96 0.84
N GLY A 170 -11.69 6.58 2.01
CA GLY A 170 -12.41 6.70 3.27
C GLY A 170 -13.00 5.41 3.78
N GLY A 171 -13.82 5.55 4.83
CA GLY A 171 -14.39 4.46 5.59
C GLY A 171 -15.22 4.95 6.77
N PRO A 172 -15.55 4.07 7.73
CA PRO A 172 -16.23 4.46 8.96
C PRO A 172 -15.43 5.52 9.73
N THR A 173 -16.09 6.51 10.33
CA THR A 173 -15.43 7.54 11.16
C THR A 173 -14.62 6.92 12.31
N ALA A 174 -15.02 5.75 12.80
CA ALA A 174 -14.28 4.99 13.80
C ALA A 174 -12.87 4.57 13.35
N THR A 175 -12.62 4.43 12.04
CA THR A 175 -11.29 4.05 11.50
C THR A 175 -10.43 5.26 11.10
N LEU A 176 -10.98 6.47 11.19
CA LEU A 176 -10.31 7.69 10.73
C LEU A 176 -8.99 7.93 11.48
N ALA A 177 -9.00 7.92 12.81
CA ALA A 177 -7.81 8.17 13.62
C ALA A 177 -6.69 7.16 13.29
N ALA A 178 -7.01 5.87 13.24
CA ALA A 178 -6.05 4.84 12.86
C ALA A 178 -5.51 5.03 11.43
N THR A 179 -6.33 5.52 10.50
CA THR A 179 -5.90 5.80 9.13
C THR A 179 -4.97 7.02 9.07
N VAL A 180 -5.31 8.10 9.79
CA VAL A 180 -4.46 9.29 9.94
C VAL A 180 -3.11 8.91 10.53
N ASP A 181 -3.09 8.12 11.59
CA ASP A 181 -1.86 7.66 12.24
C ASP A 181 -1.00 6.82 11.28
N ALA A 182 -1.61 5.90 10.53
CA ALA A 182 -0.90 5.08 9.55
C ALA A 182 -0.30 5.92 8.41
N ILE A 183 -1.04 6.90 7.88
CA ILE A 183 -0.57 7.81 6.83
C ILE A 183 0.56 8.69 7.37
N ALA A 184 0.38 9.30 8.54
CA ALA A 184 1.39 10.14 9.18
C ALA A 184 2.68 9.36 9.47
N ALA A 185 2.56 8.13 9.97
CA ALA A 185 3.69 7.23 10.17
C ALA A 185 4.45 6.92 8.88
N SER A 186 3.74 6.79 7.75
CA SER A 186 4.36 6.49 6.46
C SER A 186 5.18 7.65 5.88
N LEU A 187 4.87 8.90 6.27
CA LEU A 187 5.64 10.08 5.84
C LEU A 187 7.09 10.00 6.29
N ALA A 188 7.38 9.47 7.48
CA ALA A 188 8.77 9.29 7.95
C ALA A 188 9.59 8.36 7.02
N SER A 189 8.95 7.36 6.43
CA SER A 189 9.58 6.49 5.43
C SER A 189 9.77 7.21 4.08
N LEU A 190 8.82 8.07 3.68
CA LEU A 190 8.96 8.92 2.50
C LEU A 190 10.05 10.00 2.67
N THR A 191 10.22 10.59 3.86
CA THR A 191 11.27 11.57 4.13
C THR A 191 12.65 10.95 3.93
N ARG A 192 12.87 9.72 4.41
CA ARG A 192 14.12 8.98 4.20
C ARG A 192 14.36 8.68 2.71
N LEU A 193 13.32 8.26 1.99
CA LEU A 193 13.40 8.03 0.53
C LEU A 193 13.69 9.31 -0.25
N ALA A 194 13.10 10.44 0.16
CA ALA A 194 13.20 11.75 -0.48
C ALA A 194 14.61 12.34 -0.45
N ALA A 195 15.47 11.89 0.48
CA ALA A 195 16.88 12.23 0.49
C ALA A 195 17.61 11.74 -0.78
N PHE A 196 17.16 10.61 -1.35
CA PHE A 196 17.83 9.95 -2.47
C PHE A 196 17.05 10.07 -3.78
N TRP A 197 15.72 10.13 -3.73
CA TRP A 197 14.87 10.03 -4.92
C TRP A 197 13.96 11.26 -5.13
N ALA A 198 14.04 11.85 -6.32
CA ALA A 198 13.17 12.96 -6.70
C ALA A 198 11.68 12.56 -6.74
N SER A 199 11.38 11.34 -7.20
CA SER A 199 10.02 10.78 -7.17
C SER A 199 9.47 10.70 -5.75
N ALA A 200 10.31 10.32 -4.78
CA ALA A 200 9.92 10.26 -3.37
C ALA A 200 9.62 11.64 -2.77
N ARG A 201 10.32 12.70 -3.20
CA ARG A 201 9.97 14.09 -2.82
C ARG A 201 8.58 14.49 -3.32
N ALA A 202 8.27 14.16 -4.57
CA ALA A 202 6.95 14.42 -5.13
C ALA A 202 5.86 13.62 -4.40
N GLN A 203 6.11 12.34 -4.15
CA GLN A 203 5.21 11.45 -3.40
C GLN A 203 5.01 11.92 -1.96
N HIS A 204 6.07 12.36 -1.27
CA HIS A 204 5.98 12.96 0.06
C HIS A 204 5.03 14.14 0.07
N LYS A 205 5.23 15.11 -0.85
CA LYS A 205 4.36 16.29 -0.95
C LYS A 205 2.91 15.91 -1.23
N SER A 206 2.65 14.94 -2.11
CA SER A 206 1.30 14.46 -2.40
C SER A 206 0.64 13.79 -1.20
N VAL A 207 1.37 12.95 -0.44
CA VAL A 207 0.86 12.29 0.76
C VAL A 207 0.63 13.27 1.89
N GLU A 208 1.53 14.25 2.06
CA GLU A 208 1.40 15.31 3.06
C GLU A 208 0.17 16.20 2.80
N GLN A 209 -0.02 16.64 1.55
CA GLN A 209 -1.23 17.36 1.16
C GLN A 209 -2.48 16.51 1.40
N ARG A 210 -2.44 15.23 1.02
CA ARG A 210 -3.57 14.32 1.22
C ARG A 210 -3.93 14.17 2.69
N LEU A 211 -2.95 14.08 3.58
CA LEU A 211 -3.18 14.03 5.02
C LEU A 211 -3.83 15.32 5.53
N ALA A 212 -3.39 16.48 5.05
CA ALA A 212 -4.00 17.77 5.38
C ALA A 212 -5.47 17.84 4.93
N ASP A 213 -5.79 17.34 3.74
CA ASP A 213 -7.17 17.30 3.22
C ASP A 213 -8.08 16.40 4.08
N ILE A 214 -7.57 15.25 4.54
CA ILE A 214 -8.29 14.35 5.47
C ILE A 214 -8.58 15.06 6.79
N LEU A 215 -7.59 15.74 7.36
CA LEU A 215 -7.73 16.48 8.63
C LEU A 215 -8.68 17.67 8.50
N ALA A 216 -8.67 18.38 7.36
CA ALA A 216 -9.63 19.45 7.09
C ALA A 216 -11.06 18.91 7.06
N THR A 217 -11.28 17.77 6.41
CA THR A 217 -12.59 17.08 6.35
C THR A 217 -13.09 16.65 7.75
N PHE A 218 -12.17 16.41 8.69
CA PHE A 218 -12.53 16.08 10.07
C PHE A 218 -12.95 17.31 10.88
N ASN A 219 -12.21 18.42 10.74
CA ASN A 219 -12.46 19.66 11.47
C ASN A 219 -13.73 20.37 10.97
N ASP A 220 -14.00 20.30 9.67
CA ASP A 220 -15.28 20.70 9.11
C ASP A 220 -16.29 19.57 9.32
N HIS A 221 -17.04 19.61 10.43
CA HIS A 221 -18.08 18.63 10.84
C HIS A 221 -19.21 18.34 9.81
N GLY A 222 -19.05 18.61 8.51
CA GLY A 222 -20.08 18.52 7.48
C GLY A 222 -19.62 18.26 6.05
N LEU A 223 -18.35 17.97 5.76
CA LEU A 223 -17.87 17.68 4.39
C LEU A 223 -17.60 16.19 4.11
N GLY A 224 -18.20 15.29 4.88
CA GLY A 224 -18.42 13.92 4.38
C GLY A 224 -19.30 13.94 3.13
N PRO A 225 -19.27 12.90 2.27
CA PRO A 225 -20.22 12.80 1.17
C PRO A 225 -21.66 13.04 1.68
N PRO A 226 -22.52 13.75 0.93
CA PRO A 226 -23.68 14.54 1.39
C PRO A 226 -24.83 13.78 2.09
N SER A 227 -24.60 12.55 2.52
CA SER A 227 -25.62 11.55 2.85
C SER A 227 -25.28 10.68 4.06
N SER A 228 -24.15 10.94 4.73
CA SER A 228 -23.85 10.27 6.01
C SER A 228 -23.76 11.29 7.13
N CYS A 229 -24.68 11.18 8.10
CA CYS A 229 -24.70 11.98 9.33
C CYS A 229 -23.47 11.69 10.21
N GLY A 230 -22.26 12.04 9.74
CA GLY A 230 -20.99 11.85 10.46
C GLY A 230 -20.52 10.40 10.64
N ARG A 231 -21.16 9.41 10.00
CA ARG A 231 -20.81 7.98 10.16
C ARG A 231 -19.62 7.54 9.31
N TYR A 232 -19.39 8.23 8.19
CA TYR A 232 -18.32 7.93 7.26
C TYR A 232 -17.55 9.20 6.93
N TRP A 233 -16.28 9.00 6.57
CA TRP A 233 -15.38 10.02 6.04
C TRP A 233 -14.79 9.51 4.74
N GLY A 234 -14.25 10.40 3.92
CA GLY A 234 -13.54 10.03 2.70
C GLY A 234 -13.34 11.21 1.78
N LEU A 235 -12.33 11.13 0.93
CA LEU A 235 -12.06 12.14 -0.08
C LEU A 235 -12.61 11.70 -1.44
N PRO A 236 -13.16 12.62 -2.25
CA PRO A 236 -13.86 12.27 -3.48
C PRO A 236 -12.93 11.97 -4.66
N GLU A 237 -11.69 12.48 -4.64
CA GLU A 237 -10.75 12.42 -5.76
C GLU A 237 -9.55 11.49 -5.49
N PRO A 238 -9.16 10.65 -6.45
CA PRO A 238 -7.95 9.84 -6.34
C PRO A 238 -6.68 10.70 -6.47
N LEU A 239 -5.60 10.28 -5.83
CA LEU A 239 -4.23 10.75 -6.06
C LEU A 239 -3.66 10.17 -7.34
N GLU A 240 -3.91 8.90 -7.62
CA GLU A 240 -3.44 8.24 -8.84
C GLU A 240 -4.50 8.31 -9.94
N PRO A 241 -4.16 8.76 -11.16
CA PRO A 241 -5.08 8.68 -12.27
C PRO A 241 -5.39 7.22 -12.61
N VAL A 242 -6.65 6.91 -12.90
CA VAL A 242 -7.08 5.57 -13.30
C VAL A 242 -7.26 5.50 -14.81
N ALA A 243 -6.59 4.53 -15.43
CA ALA A 243 -6.76 4.24 -16.85
C ALA A 243 -8.22 3.81 -17.12
N GLY A 244 -8.88 4.47 -18.07
CA GLY A 244 -10.30 4.23 -18.36
C GLY A 244 -11.27 5.05 -17.52
N GLY A 245 -10.78 5.91 -16.62
CA GLY A 245 -11.62 6.79 -15.81
C GLY A 245 -12.19 6.11 -14.56
N ARG A 246 -13.14 6.79 -13.92
CA ARG A 246 -13.74 6.34 -12.65
C ARG A 246 -14.43 4.98 -12.76
N ASP A 247 -15.03 4.65 -13.90
CA ASP A 247 -15.77 3.39 -14.07
C ASP A 247 -14.91 2.12 -13.92
N GLU A 248 -13.59 2.24 -14.06
CA GLU A 248 -12.60 1.17 -13.88
C GLU A 248 -11.89 1.24 -12.51
N ASP A 249 -12.36 2.09 -11.59
CA ASP A 249 -11.87 2.22 -10.22
C ASP A 249 -12.93 1.77 -9.21
N LEU A 250 -12.70 0.65 -8.54
CA LEU A 250 -13.61 0.17 -7.50
C LEU A 250 -13.54 0.96 -6.20
N VAL A 251 -12.53 1.81 -6.02
CA VAL A 251 -12.32 2.60 -4.80
C VAL A 251 -13.00 3.97 -4.91
N TYR A 252 -12.89 4.64 -6.06
CA TYR A 252 -13.44 5.99 -6.28
C TYR A 252 -14.60 6.05 -7.30
N GLY A 253 -14.82 4.97 -8.05
CA GLY A 253 -15.83 4.88 -9.11
C GLY A 253 -17.14 4.24 -8.70
N VAL A 254 -17.17 3.58 -7.55
CA VAL A 254 -18.42 3.08 -6.97
C VAL A 254 -19.05 4.16 -6.11
N GLY A 255 -20.39 4.14 -5.99
CA GLY A 255 -21.07 5.04 -5.06
C GLY A 255 -20.57 4.86 -3.62
N TRP A 256 -20.38 5.96 -2.89
CA TRP A 256 -19.87 6.00 -1.51
C TRP A 256 -20.54 4.97 -0.58
N LYS A 257 -21.85 4.75 -0.75
CA LYS A 257 -22.61 3.76 0.02
C LYS A 257 -22.08 2.33 -0.18
N VAL A 258 -21.80 1.94 -1.43
CA VAL A 258 -21.26 0.61 -1.76
C VAL A 258 -19.86 0.45 -1.18
N HIS A 259 -19.01 1.47 -1.32
CA HIS A 259 -17.65 1.47 -0.79
C HIS A 259 -17.63 1.31 0.73
N PHE A 260 -18.40 2.14 1.44
CA PHE A 260 -18.41 2.11 2.90
C PHE A 260 -19.09 0.86 3.47
N GLU A 261 -20.20 0.39 2.87
CA GLU A 261 -20.81 -0.88 3.27
C GLU A 261 -19.85 -2.06 3.08
N ALA A 262 -19.01 -2.04 2.04
CA ALA A 262 -17.99 -3.05 1.85
C ALA A 262 -17.01 -3.08 3.03
N LEU A 263 -16.63 -1.92 3.55
CA LEU A 263 -15.67 -1.79 4.66
C LEU A 263 -16.30 -2.01 6.06
N SER A 264 -17.59 -1.75 6.23
CA SER A 264 -18.27 -1.94 7.54
C SER A 264 -18.61 -3.39 7.86
N ALA A 265 -18.87 -4.24 6.86
CA ALA A 265 -19.36 -5.60 7.08
C ALA A 265 -18.22 -6.65 7.22
N GLY A 266 -17.09 -6.27 7.80
CA GLY A 266 -15.91 -7.12 8.02
C GLY A 266 -15.34 -7.07 9.44
N GLY A 267 -16.09 -6.51 10.40
CA GLY A 267 -15.80 -6.56 11.84
C GLY A 267 -16.62 -7.62 12.54
#